data_AF-A0A4R4C2X7-F1
#
_entry.id   AF-A0A4R4C2X7-F1
#
_cell.length_a   1.000
_cell.length_b   1.000
_cell.length_c   1.000
_cell.angle_alpha   90.00
_cell.angle_beta   90.00
_cell.angle_gamma   90.00
#
_symmetry.space_group_name_H-M   'P 1'
#
loop_
_entity.id
_entity.type
_entity.pdbx_description
1 polymer ?
#
loop_
_entity_poly.entity_id
_entity_poly.type
_entity_poly.pdbx_seq_one_letter_code
_entity_poly.pdbx_strand_id
1 'polypeptide(L)' 'MLIWAPTRKSLDRRCESEGTTVKVAIEQLDDGVFLLMRYESLDASFPTSDHLYLSLEVIYDECEEVYGIGRADWLQP' A
#
# COMPACT_ATOMS: atom_id res chain seq x y z
N MET A 1 5.50 13.49 -1.85
CA MET A 1 4.06 13.36 -1.54
C MET A 1 3.87 12.02 -0.83
N LEU A 2 3.30 12.01 0.37
CA LEU A 2 2.96 10.78 1.09
C LEU A 2 1.45 10.60 1.05
N ILE A 3 0.95 9.46 0.60
CA ILE A 3 -0.47 9.08 0.67
C ILE A 3 -0.60 7.70 1.28
N TRP A 4 -1.72 7.36 1.91
CA TRP A 4 -1.90 6.04 2.51
C TRP A 4 -3.33 5.55 2.45
N ALA A 5 -3.52 4.24 2.56
CA ALA A 5 -4.85 3.64 2.63
C ALA A 5 -4.84 2.35 3.47
N PRO A 6 -5.93 2.04 4.20
CA PRO A 6 -6.11 0.75 4.84
C PRO A 6 -6.40 -0.33 3.80
N THR A 7 -5.89 -1.53 4.01
CA THR A 7 -6.17 -2.68 3.13
C THR A 7 -7.59 -3.20 3.35
N ARG A 8 -8.27 -3.61 2.28
CA ARG A 8 -9.61 -4.23 2.34
C ARG A 8 -9.60 -5.73 2.07
N LYS A 9 -8.58 -6.24 1.37
CA LYS A 9 -8.36 -7.66 1.12
C LYS A 9 -7.23 -8.18 2.01
N SER A 10 -7.42 -9.39 2.52
CA SER A 10 -6.31 -10.21 3.00
C SER A 10 -5.41 -10.59 1.82
N LEU A 11 -4.10 -10.41 1.98
CA LEU A 11 -3.04 -10.66 0.99
C LEU A 11 -3.08 -12.06 0.34
N ASP A 12 -3.74 -13.03 0.98
CA ASP A 12 -3.67 -14.43 0.62
C ASP A 12 -4.66 -14.87 -0.48
N ARG A 13 -5.55 -13.99 -0.99
CA ARG A 13 -6.66 -14.30 -1.93
C ARG A 13 -7.61 -15.43 -1.48
N ARG A 14 -7.33 -16.07 -0.34
CA ARG A 14 -7.99 -17.26 0.17
C ARG A 14 -8.76 -16.99 1.46
N CYS A 15 -8.53 -15.86 2.14
CA CYS A 15 -9.09 -15.61 3.48
C CYS A 15 -8.77 -16.73 4.49
N GLU A 16 -7.70 -17.48 4.28
CA GLU A 16 -7.27 -18.61 5.13
C GLU A 16 -6.07 -18.24 6.02
N SER A 17 -5.38 -17.15 5.73
CA SER A 17 -4.38 -16.52 6.58
C SER A 17 -4.66 -15.02 6.61
N GLU A 18 -4.86 -14.45 7.79
CA GLU A 18 -4.93 -12.99 7.97
C GLU A 18 -3.68 -12.38 7.35
N GLY A 19 -3.81 -11.79 6.15
CA GLY A 19 -2.74 -11.00 5.58
C GLY A 19 -2.33 -9.96 6.60
N THR A 20 -1.07 -9.97 7.02
CA THR A 20 -0.63 -9.13 8.14
C THR A 20 -0.60 -7.66 7.78
N THR A 21 -0.54 -7.31 6.49
CA THR A 21 -0.56 -5.91 6.04
C THR A 21 -1.96 -5.32 6.20
N VAL A 22 -2.08 -4.30 7.07
CA VAL A 22 -3.34 -3.59 7.35
C VAL A 22 -3.39 -2.20 6.70
N LYS A 23 -2.23 -1.67 6.30
CA LYS A 23 -2.07 -0.35 5.67
C LYS A 23 -0.93 -0.37 4.67
N VAL A 24 -1.10 0.39 3.61
CA VAL A 24 -0.01 0.75 2.70
C VAL A 24 0.12 2.26 2.60
N ALA A 25 1.34 2.73 2.35
CA ALA A 25 1.62 4.12 2.05
C ALA A 25 2.47 4.22 0.78
N ILE A 26 2.30 5.30 0.02
CA ILE A 26 3.12 5.61 -1.14
C ILE A 26 3.81 6.94 -0.88
N GLU A 27 5.13 6.94 -1.00
CA GLU A 27 5.94 8.14 -0.97
C GLU A 27 6.60 8.37 -2.33
N GLN A 28 6.42 9.56 -2.90
CA GLN A 28 7.23 9.97 -4.04
C GLN A 28 8.61 10.44 -3.54
N LEU A 29 9.66 9.73 -3.96
CA LEU A 29 11.05 10.02 -3.58
C LEU A 29 11.71 11.03 -4.54
N ASP A 30 11.42 10.91 -5.84
CA ASP A 30 11.94 11.78 -6.90
C ASP A 30 10.93 11.83 -8.06
N ASP A 31 11.23 12.60 -9.11
CA ASP A 31 10.43 12.67 -10.33
C ASP A 31 10.29 11.28 -10.98
N GLY A 32 9.09 10.71 -10.88
CA GLY A 32 8.78 9.38 -11.43
C GLY A 32 9.24 8.19 -10.58
N VAL A 33 9.78 8.40 -9.38
CA VAL A 33 10.22 7.32 -8.47
C VAL A 33 9.35 7.30 -7.22
N PHE A 34 8.74 6.15 -6.95
CA PHE A 34 7.78 5.96 -5.89
C PHE A 34 8.17 4.77 -4.99
N LEU A 35 7.98 4.93 -3.69
CA LEU A 35 8.18 3.90 -2.68
C LEU A 35 6.82 3.47 -2.14
N LEU A 36 6.45 2.20 -2.35
CA LEU A 36 5.32 1.57 -1.70
C LEU A 36 5.79 0.95 -0.38
N MET A 37 5.16 1.33 0.72
CA MET A 37 5.44 0.86 2.08
C MET A 37 4.25 0.08 2.63
N ARG A 38 4.52 -1.01 3.35
CA ARG A 38 3.51 -1.91 3.95
C ARG A 38 3.64 -1.88 5.47
N TYR A 39 2.51 -1.95 6.17
CA TYR A 39 2.46 -1.89 7.62
C TYR A 39 1.56 -2.98 8.18
N GLU A 40 2.00 -3.62 9.26
CA GLU A 40 1.23 -4.64 9.97
C GLU A 40 0.36 -4.09 11.10
N SER A 41 0.43 -2.78 11.35
CA SER A 41 -0.48 -2.06 12.25
C SER A 41 -0.78 -0.68 11.68
N LEU A 42 -2.00 -0.18 11.93
CA LEU A 42 -2.40 1.18 11.55
C LEU A 42 -1.52 2.22 12.26
N ASP A 43 -1.15 1.93 13.51
CA ASP A 43 -0.39 2.81 14.41
C ASP A 43 1.13 2.58 14.32
N ALA A 44 1.60 1.66 13.47
CA ALA A 44 3.02 1.39 13.33
C ALA A 44 3.78 2.62 12.79
N SER A 45 4.86 2.99 13.49
CA SER A 45 5.72 4.12 13.10
C SER A 45 6.67 3.80 11.94
N PHE A 46 6.90 2.51 11.65
CA PHE A 46 7.82 2.06 10.61
C PHE A 46 7.16 0.99 9.72
N PRO A 47 7.47 0.97 8.41
CA PRO A 47 7.00 -0.08 7.53
C PRO A 47 7.68 -1.42 7.85
N THR A 48 6.99 -2.51 7.58
CA THR A 48 7.53 -3.87 7.68
C THR A 48 8.16 -4.33 6.38
N SER A 49 7.81 -3.69 5.26
CA SER A 49 8.38 -3.94 3.94
C SER A 49 8.14 -2.74 3.03
N ASP A 50 9.07 -2.52 2.10
CA ASP A 50 8.97 -1.52 1.05
C ASP A 50 9.35 -2.09 -0.34
N HIS A 51 8.85 -1.46 -1.40
CA HIS A 51 9.18 -1.74 -2.80
C HIS A 51 9.22 -0.46 -3.63
N LEU A 52 10.19 -0.37 -4.54
CA LEU A 52 10.35 0.74 -5.47
C LEU A 52 9.61 0.51 -6.78
N TYR A 53 8.95 1.57 -7.27
CA TYR A 53 8.25 1.60 -8.55
C TYR A 53 8.62 2.85 -9.33
N LEU A 54 8.55 2.73 -10.67
CA LEU A 54 8.79 3.82 -11.61
C LEU A 54 7.47 4.41 -12.16
N SER A 55 6.33 3.99 -11.63
CA SER A 55 5.01 4.44 -12.06
C SER A 55 4.00 4.30 -10.94
N LEU A 56 3.30 5.41 -10.66
CA LEU A 56 2.23 5.45 -9.69
C LEU A 56 1.03 4.59 -10.12
N GLU A 57 0.76 4.53 -11.44
CA GLU A 57 -0.32 3.70 -11.99
C GLU A 57 -0.11 2.22 -11.69
N VAL A 58 1.13 1.72 -11.81
CA VAL A 58 1.47 0.33 -11.50
C VAL A 58 1.23 0.02 -10.02
N ILE A 59 1.58 0.95 -9.13
CA ILE A 59 1.33 0.76 -7.69
C ILE A 59 -0.17 0.65 -7.44
N TYR A 60 -0.97 1.52 -8.04
CA TYR A 60 -2.40 1.53 -7.81
C TYR A 60 -3.08 0.26 -8.33
N ASP A 61 -2.71 -0.21 -9.52
CA ASP A 61 -3.25 -1.45 -10.09
C ASP A 61 -2.90 -2.65 -9.20
N GLU A 62 -1.65 -2.74 -8.72
CA GLU A 62 -1.24 -3.77 -7.75
C GLU A 62 -2.04 -3.64 -6.44
N CYS A 63 -2.23 -2.43 -5.94
CA CYS A 63 -2.92 -2.21 -4.68
C CYS A 63 -4.42 -2.54 -4.74
N GLU A 64 -5.07 -2.33 -5.88
CA GLU A 64 -6.45 -2.75 -6.12
C GLU A 64 -6.55 -4.29 -6.19
N GLU A 65 -5.62 -4.92 -6.91
CA GLU A 65 -5.60 -6.37 -7.09
C GLU A 65 -5.32 -7.11 -5.78
N VAL A 66 -4.25 -6.70 -5.08
CA VAL A 66 -3.67 -7.36 -3.91
C VAL A 66 -4.37 -6.94 -2.61
N TYR A 67 -4.53 -5.64 -2.39
CA TYR A 67 -5.02 -5.09 -1.12
C TYR A 67 -6.49 -4.63 -1.18
N GLY A 68 -7.10 -4.62 -2.37
CA GLY A 68 -8.47 -4.12 -2.54
C GLY A 68 -8.60 -2.62 -2.31
N ILE A 69 -7.52 -1.87 -2.56
CA ILE A 69 -7.47 -0.42 -2.37
C ILE A 69 -7.72 0.24 -3.73
N GLY A 70 -8.92 0.79 -3.90
CA GLY A 70 -9.29 1.59 -5.05
C GLY A 70 -8.77 3.03 -4.96
N ARG A 71 -8.84 3.76 -6.08
CA ARG A 71 -8.33 5.14 -6.18
C ARG A 71 -8.95 6.11 -5.16
N ALA A 72 -10.21 5.92 -4.79
CA ALA A 72 -10.92 6.77 -3.83
C ALA A 72 -10.57 6.48 -2.35
N ASP A 73 -9.82 5.41 -2.09
CA ASP A 73 -9.50 4.97 -0.73
C ASP A 73 -8.22 5.63 -0.18
N TRP A 74 -7.45 6.26 -1.07
CA TRP A 74 -6.20 6.92 -0.74
C TRP A 74 -6.45 8.22 0.00
N LEU A 75 -5.96 8.25 1.23
CA LEU A 75 -5.97 9.40 2.10
C LEU A 75 -4.68 10.19 1.89
N GLN A 76 -4.84 11.50 1.71
CA GLN A 76 -3.73 12.44 1.81
C GLN A 76 -3.60 12.87 3.29
N PRO A 77 -2.38 12.94 3.84
CA PRO A 77 -2.12 13.47 5.16
C PRO A 77 -2.45 14.97 5.26
#